data_AF-A0A3A4V119-F1
#
_entry.id   AF-A0A3A4V119-F1
#
_cell.length_a   1.000
_cell.length_b   1.000
_cell.length_c   1.000
_cell.angle_alpha   90.00
_cell.angle_beta   90.00
_cell.angle_gamma   90.00
#
_symmetry.space_group_name_H-M   'P 1'
#
loop_
_entity.id
_entity.type
_entity.pdbx_description
1 polymer ?
#
loop_
_entity_poly.entity_id
_entity_poly.type
_entity_poly.pdbx_seq_one_letter_code
_entity_poly.pdbx_strand_id
1 'polypeptide(L)'
;MMWFEVMAFVIAALVVVKLAVVLTNPRKWMVVVRAVYGNPRVSQVVAAVLAAASLWYLLKIMSIVHIFAVLFFLSMVMVVGACAYGRELVSFAERMLKEKDIVQRSWLAIVIWLALSLWALWQIFAA
;
A
#
# COMPACT_ATOMS: atom_id res chain seq x y z
N MET A 1 -2.79 -24.53 6.27
CA MET A 1 -2.51 -23.31 5.49
C MET A 1 -1.52 -22.47 6.28
N MET A 2 -0.35 -22.19 5.70
CA MET A 2 0.68 -21.36 6.33
C MET A 2 0.26 -19.87 6.29
N TRP A 3 0.79 -19.03 7.19
CA TRP A 3 0.38 -17.62 7.32
C TRP A 3 0.52 -16.80 6.02
N PHE A 4 1.56 -17.06 5.22
CA PHE A 4 1.76 -16.36 3.95
C PHE A 4 0.72 -16.76 2.89
N GLU A 5 0.26 -18.02 2.90
CA GLU A 5 -0.80 -18.49 1.99
C GLU A 5 -2.13 -17.81 2.33
N VAL A 6 -2.41 -17.59 3.62
CA VAL A 6 -3.59 -16.86 4.08
C VAL A 6 -3.52 -15.41 3.61
N MET A 7 -2.38 -14.74 3.78
CA MET A 7 -2.18 -13.36 3.29
C MET A 7 -2.37 -13.27 1.77
N ALA A 8 -1.75 -14.19 1.02
CA ALA A 8 -1.87 -14.26 -0.44
C ALA A 8 -3.32 -14.53 -0.88
N PHE A 9 -4.01 -15.46 -0.20
CA PHE A 9 -5.41 -15.77 -0.46
C PHE A 9 -6.30 -14.55 -0.21
N VAL A 10 -6.13 -13.86 0.93
CA VAL A 10 -6.92 -12.66 1.28
C VAL A 10 -6.74 -11.59 0.21
N ILE A 11 -5.51 -11.24 -0.18
CA ILE A 11 -5.30 -10.19 -1.18
C ILE A 11 -5.80 -10.62 -2.56
N ALA A 12 -5.59 -11.87 -2.97
CA ALA A 12 -6.06 -12.38 -4.25
C ALA A 12 -7.59 -12.37 -4.33
N ALA A 13 -8.28 -12.87 -3.30
CA ALA A 13 -9.74 -12.84 -3.22
C ALA A 13 -10.28 -11.41 -3.26
N LEU A 14 -9.67 -10.49 -2.49
CA LEU A 14 -10.06 -9.07 -2.49
C LEU A 14 -9.87 -8.42 -3.87
N VAL A 15 -8.77 -8.71 -4.57
CA VAL A 15 -8.54 -8.20 -5.92
C VAL A 15 -9.57 -8.74 -6.91
N VAL A 16 -9.85 -10.04 -6.89
CA VAL A 16 -10.87 -10.66 -7.76
C VAL A 16 -12.25 -10.04 -7.51
N VAL A 17 -12.66 -9.93 -6.25
CA VAL A 17 -13.94 -9.30 -5.88
C VAL A 17 -13.96 -7.83 -6.31
N LYS A 18 -12.89 -7.08 -6.05
CA LYS A 18 -12.78 -5.67 -6.47
C LYS A 18 -12.93 -5.54 -7.99
N LEU A 19 -12.23 -6.35 -8.77
CA LEU A 19 -12.31 -6.31 -10.23
C LEU A 19 -13.71 -6.68 -10.71
N ALA A 20 -14.33 -7.75 -10.18
CA ALA A 20 -15.69 -8.12 -10.53
C ALA A 20 -16.70 -6.99 -10.25
N VAL A 21 -16.60 -6.33 -9.09
CA VAL A 21 -17.47 -5.21 -8.73
C VAL A 21 -17.21 -3.98 -9.61
N VAL A 22 -15.94 -3.62 -9.85
CA VAL A 22 -15.60 -2.44 -10.66
C VAL A 22 -16.01 -2.63 -12.12
N LEU A 23 -15.83 -3.82 -12.69
CA LEU A 23 -16.21 -4.12 -14.07
C LEU A 23 -17.72 -4.16 -14.27
N THR A 24 -18.50 -4.55 -13.25
CA THR A 24 -19.97 -4.59 -13.34
C THR A 24 -20.63 -3.27 -12.97
N ASN A 25 -20.17 -2.61 -11.90
CA ASN A 25 -20.68 -1.32 -11.45
C ASN A 25 -19.66 -0.61 -10.53
N PRO A 26 -18.83 0.31 -11.07
CA PRO A 26 -17.83 1.04 -10.30
C PRO A 26 -18.41 1.80 -9.09
N ARG A 27 -19.67 2.25 -9.17
CA ARG A 27 -20.30 3.01 -8.08
C ARG A 27 -20.56 2.15 -6.84
N LYS A 28 -20.79 0.84 -7.00
CA LYS A 28 -20.95 -0.08 -5.86
C LYS A 28 -19.68 -0.18 -5.03
N TRP A 29 -18.51 -0.11 -5.68
CA TRP A 29 -17.23 -0.12 -4.98
C TRP A 29 -17.06 1.09 -4.05
N MET A 30 -17.73 2.22 -4.33
CA MET A 30 -17.66 3.41 -3.47
C MET A 30 -18.22 3.19 -2.07
N VAL A 31 -19.10 2.19 -1.85
CA VAL A 31 -19.56 1.84 -0.51
C VAL A 31 -18.40 1.32 0.34
N VAL A 32 -17.58 0.43 -0.23
CA VAL A 32 -16.37 -0.11 0.42
C VAL A 32 -15.35 1.01 0.64
N VAL A 33 -15.11 1.84 -0.38
CA VAL A 33 -14.18 2.98 -0.27
C VAL A 33 -14.62 3.91 0.86
N ARG A 34 -15.90 4.23 0.99
CA ARG A 34 -16.41 5.08 2.08
C ARG A 34 -16.31 4.40 3.45
N ALA A 35 -16.56 3.10 3.53
CA ALA A 35 -16.41 2.36 4.78
C ALA A 35 -14.95 2.36 5.27
N VAL A 36 -13.99 2.16 4.36
CA VAL A 36 -12.57 2.13 4.70
C VAL A 36 -12.01 3.54 4.90
N TYR A 37 -12.28 4.49 4.01
CA TYR A 37 -11.64 5.82 4.08
C TYR A 37 -12.49 6.87 4.83
N GLY A 38 -13.73 6.54 5.22
CA GLY A 38 -14.63 7.46 5.94
C GLY A 38 -14.24 7.75 7.37
N ASN A 39 -13.38 6.91 7.99
CA ASN A 39 -12.76 7.19 9.28
C ASN A 39 -11.23 7.07 9.19
N PRO A 40 -10.53 8.13 8.74
CA PRO A 40 -9.11 8.08 8.42
C PRO A 40 -8.22 7.63 9.58
N ARG A 41 -8.53 8.03 10.82
CA ARG A 41 -7.72 7.69 11.99
C ARG A 41 -7.80 6.19 12.32
N VAL A 42 -9.01 5.64 12.33
CA VAL A 42 -9.21 4.21 12.57
C VAL A 42 -8.51 3.39 11.50
N SER A 43 -8.69 3.78 10.24
CA SER A 43 -8.10 3.05 9.11
C SER A 43 -6.58 3.16 9.08
N GLN A 44 -5.99 4.30 9.46
CA GLN A 44 -4.55 4.42 9.63
C GLN A 44 -4.02 3.48 10.71
N VAL A 45 -4.66 3.42 11.88
CA VAL A 45 -4.23 2.54 12.98
C VAL A 45 -4.35 1.07 12.57
N VAL A 46 -5.50 0.67 12.01
CA VAL A 46 -5.72 -0.71 11.54
C VAL A 46 -4.71 -1.08 10.46
N ALA A 47 -4.47 -0.21 9.48
CA ALA A 47 -3.49 -0.45 8.43
C ALA A 47 -2.07 -0.55 8.97
N ALA A 48 -1.67 0.28 9.95
CA ALA A 48 -0.35 0.23 10.56
C ALA A 48 -0.13 -1.09 11.34
N VAL A 49 -1.13 -1.52 12.11
CA VAL A 49 -1.09 -2.79 12.85
C VAL A 49 -0.99 -3.97 11.88
N LEU A 50 -1.83 -3.99 10.83
CA LEU A 50 -1.81 -5.05 9.83
C LEU A 50 -0.49 -5.06 9.05
N ALA A 51 0.06 -3.89 8.71
CA ALA A 51 1.36 -3.79 8.05
C ALA A 51 2.47 -4.37 8.92
N ALA A 52 2.56 -3.97 10.19
CA ALA A 52 3.56 -4.50 11.13
C ALA A 52 3.41 -6.02 11.33
N ALA A 53 2.18 -6.51 11.51
CA ALA A 53 1.91 -7.93 11.65
C ALA A 53 2.31 -8.71 10.39
N SER A 54 1.92 -8.24 9.20
CA SER A 54 2.28 -8.88 7.93
C SER A 54 3.78 -8.91 7.71
N LEU A 55 4.49 -7.82 8.02
CA LEU A 55 5.94 -7.75 7.88
C LEU A 55 6.63 -8.76 8.79
N TRP A 56 6.19 -8.88 10.05
CA TRP A 56 6.73 -9.86 10.99
C TRP A 56 6.59 -11.30 10.48
N TYR A 57 5.45 -11.65 9.89
CA TYR A 57 5.26 -12.98 9.30
C TYR A 57 6.09 -13.19 8.04
N LEU A 58 6.17 -12.20 7.16
CA LEU A 58 6.97 -12.28 5.92
C LEU A 58 8.45 -12.48 6.21
N LEU A 59 8.98 -11.75 7.20
CA LEU A 59 10.40 -11.82 7.59
C LEU A 59 10.84 -13.19 8.13
N LYS A 60 9.91 -14.07 8.51
CA LYS A 60 10.23 -15.46 8.90
C LYS A 60 10.55 -16.36 7.71
N ILE A 61 10.16 -15.96 6.50
CA ILE A 61 10.16 -16.81 5.31
C ILE A 61 11.02 -16.18 4.21
N MET A 62 11.07 -14.85 4.13
CA MET A 62 11.84 -14.13 3.12
C MET A 62 12.54 -12.91 3.72
N SER A 63 13.67 -12.53 3.15
CA SER A 63 14.39 -11.32 3.58
C SER A 63 13.69 -10.04 3.14
N ILE A 64 14.03 -8.92 3.78
CA ILE A 64 13.52 -7.59 3.41
C ILE A 64 13.82 -7.24 1.94
N VAL A 65 14.92 -7.75 1.39
CA VAL A 65 15.31 -7.52 -0.02
C VAL A 65 14.29 -8.16 -0.97
N HIS A 66 13.83 -9.38 -0.69
CA HIS A 66 12.79 -10.04 -1.47
C HIS A 66 11.46 -9.29 -1.38
N ILE A 67 11.11 -8.76 -0.20
CA ILE A 67 9.91 -7.93 -0.02
C ILE A 67 10.00 -6.67 -0.90
N PHE A 68 11.13 -5.98 -0.91
CA PHE A 68 11.35 -4.81 -1.75
C PHE A 68 11.31 -5.14 -3.25
N ALA A 69 11.79 -6.32 -3.68
CA ALA A 69 11.67 -6.76 -5.06
C ALA A 69 10.19 -6.95 -5.49
N VAL A 70 9.36 -7.53 -4.63
CA VAL A 70 7.91 -7.65 -4.88
C VAL A 70 7.23 -6.28 -4.86
N LEU A 71 7.63 -5.37 -3.96
CA LEU A 71 7.12 -4.00 -3.93
C LEU A 71 7.49 -3.22 -5.21
N PHE A 72 8.68 -3.46 -5.76
CA PHE A 72 9.07 -2.88 -7.05
C PHE A 72 8.18 -3.38 -8.19
N PHE A 73 7.92 -4.69 -8.26
CA PHE A 73 6.97 -5.23 -9.23
C PHE A 73 5.57 -4.62 -9.07
N LEU A 74 5.04 -4.57 -7.83
CA LEU A 74 3.75 -3.98 -7.54
C LEU A 74 3.69 -2.50 -7.92
N SER A 75 4.74 -1.73 -7.66
CA SER A 75 4.79 -0.30 -8.00
C SER A 75 4.72 -0.07 -9.51
N MET A 76 5.37 -0.91 -10.31
CA MET A 76 5.27 -0.84 -11.78
C MET A 76 3.83 -1.12 -12.25
N VAL A 77 3.17 -2.12 -11.69
CA VAL A 77 1.75 -2.41 -12.00
C VAL A 77 0.85 -1.24 -11.60
N MET A 78 1.10 -0.61 -10.45
CA MET A 78 0.36 0.59 -10.02
C MET A 78 0.60 1.78 -10.97
N VAL A 79 1.82 1.98 -11.45
CA VAL A 79 2.15 3.03 -12.42
C VAL A 79 1.37 2.85 -13.72
N VAL A 80 1.24 1.63 -14.24
CA VAL A 80 0.42 1.35 -15.44
C VAL A 80 -1.02 1.86 -15.24
N GLY A 81 -1.63 1.57 -14.10
CA GLY A 81 -2.98 2.07 -13.79
C GLY A 81 -3.04 3.58 -13.58
N ALA A 82 -2.01 4.16 -12.94
CA ALA A 82 -1.92 5.59 -12.68
C ALA A 82 -1.76 6.42 -13.96
N CYS A 83 -0.97 5.93 -14.92
CA CYS A 83 -0.72 6.61 -16.20
C CYS A 83 -2.01 6.89 -16.99
N ALA A 84 -3.03 6.05 -16.86
CA ALA A 84 -4.34 6.27 -17.48
C ALA A 84 -5.05 7.56 -16.99
N TYR A 85 -4.64 8.10 -15.84
CA TYR A 85 -5.21 9.28 -15.18
C TYR A 85 -4.14 10.34 -14.88
N GLY A 86 -3.11 10.43 -15.72
CA GLY A 86 -1.92 11.24 -15.45
C GLY A 86 -2.21 12.72 -15.19
N ARG A 87 -3.12 13.35 -15.95
CA ARG A 87 -3.47 14.77 -15.77
C ARG A 87 -4.16 15.02 -14.44
N GLU A 88 -5.11 14.15 -14.09
CA GLU A 88 -5.85 14.20 -12.84
C GLU A 88 -4.89 14.02 -11.65
N LEU A 89 -3.96 13.06 -11.74
CA LEU A 89 -2.96 12.81 -10.71
C LEU A 89 -2.00 14.00 -10.51
N VAL A 90 -1.51 14.61 -11.60
CA VAL A 90 -0.65 15.81 -11.51
C VAL A 90 -1.43 16.95 -10.84
N SER A 91 -2.65 17.22 -11.27
CA SER A 91 -3.47 18.28 -10.68
C SER A 91 -3.79 18.03 -9.20
N PHE A 92 -3.98 16.77 -8.82
CA PHE A 92 -4.20 16.37 -7.43
C PHE A 92 -2.93 16.57 -6.60
N ALA A 93 -1.76 16.17 -7.12
CA ALA A 93 -0.48 16.37 -6.44
C ALA A 93 -0.16 17.85 -6.22
N GLU A 94 -0.39 18.71 -7.22
CA GLU A 94 -0.20 20.16 -7.09
C GLU A 94 -1.10 20.77 -6.01
N ARG A 95 -2.35 20.30 -5.89
CA ARG A 95 -3.27 20.75 -4.84
C ARG A 95 -2.76 20.32 -3.47
N MET A 96 -2.33 19.06 -3.36
CA MET A 96 -1.78 18.54 -2.11
C MET A 96 -0.55 19.37 -1.71
N LEU A 97 0.42 19.59 -2.59
CA LEU A 97 1.67 20.31 -2.28
C LEU A 97 1.46 21.77 -1.80
N LYS A 98 0.32 22.39 -2.12
CA LYS A 98 -0.04 23.71 -1.59
C LYS A 98 -0.46 23.65 -0.11
N GLU A 99 -0.91 22.49 0.36
CA GLU A 99 -1.18 22.25 1.78
C GLU A 99 0.14 22.09 2.54
N LYS A 100 0.45 23.03 3.43
CA LYS A 100 1.74 23.07 4.17
C LYS A 100 1.92 21.92 5.16
N ASP A 101 0.89 21.14 5.42
CA ASP A 101 0.84 20.12 6.46
C ASP A 101 0.91 18.68 5.94
N ILE A 102 1.14 18.43 4.64
CA ILE A 102 1.26 17.06 4.09
C ILE A 102 2.30 16.23 4.86
N VAL A 103 3.48 16.80 5.10
CA VAL A 103 4.58 16.11 5.80
C VAL A 103 4.13 15.76 7.22
N GLN A 104 3.46 16.70 7.90
CA GLN A 104 2.94 16.49 9.24
C GLN A 104 1.78 15.47 9.27
N ARG A 105 0.97 15.37 8.22
CA ARG A 105 -0.10 14.35 8.12
C ARG A 105 0.42 12.97 7.76
N SER A 106 1.53 12.91 7.03
CA SER A 106 2.10 11.67 6.48
C SER A 106 3.34 11.18 7.24
N TRP A 107 3.70 11.86 8.34
CA TRP A 107 4.95 11.62 9.08
C TRP A 107 5.14 10.14 9.45
N LEU A 108 4.08 9.46 9.88
CA LEU A 108 4.16 8.06 10.28
C LEU A 108 4.56 7.17 9.10
N ALA A 109 3.94 7.39 7.94
CA ALA A 109 4.28 6.67 6.72
C ALA A 109 5.72 6.99 6.27
N ILE A 110 6.13 8.26 6.36
CA ILE A 110 7.50 8.69 6.02
C ILE A 110 8.54 7.96 6.89
N VAL A 111 8.33 7.93 8.21
CA VAL A 111 9.24 7.25 9.13
C VAL A 111 9.32 5.74 8.86
N ILE A 112 8.17 5.09 8.64
CA ILE A 112 8.12 3.66 8.31
C ILE A 112 8.88 3.39 7.01
N TRP A 113 8.64 4.16 5.96
CA TRP A 113 9.33 3.99 4.67
C TRP A 113 10.82 4.23 4.79
N LEU A 114 11.25 5.24 5.54
CA LEU A 114 12.66 5.53 5.75
C LEU A 114 13.35 4.37 6.48
N ALA A 115 12.76 3.87 7.57
CA ALA A 115 13.32 2.76 8.34
C ALA A 115 13.44 1.48 7.49
N LEU A 116 12.38 1.11 6.75
CA LEU A 116 12.39 -0.08 5.90
C LEU A 116 13.38 0.05 4.74
N SER A 117 13.49 1.24 4.14
CA SER A 117 14.43 1.47 3.03
C SER A 117 15.88 1.41 3.50
N LEU A 118 16.21 2.03 4.63
CA LEU A 118 17.54 1.96 5.22
C LEU A 118 17.91 0.51 5.57
N TRP A 119 16.96 -0.27 6.10
CA TRP A 119 17.19 -1.68 6.39
C TRP A 119 17.44 -2.51 5.12
N ALA A 120 16.66 -2.29 4.07
CA ALA A 120 16.86 -2.97 2.80
C ALA A 120 18.21 -2.62 2.16
N LEU A 121 18.57 -1.34 2.13
CA LEU A 121 19.86 -0.89 1.62
C LEU A 121 21.03 -1.47 2.43
N TRP A 122 20.91 -1.50 3.76
CA TRP A 122 21.91 -2.13 4.61
C TRP A 122 22.07 -3.62 4.30
N GLN A 123 20.99 -4.37 4.09
CA GLN A 123 21.09 -5.77 3.69
C GLN A 123 21.66 -5.99 2.28
N ILE A 124 21.52 -5.02 1.37
CA ILE A 124 22.07 -5.12 0.01
C ILE A 124 23.58 -4.85 0.00
N PHE A 125 24.04 -3.87 0.78
CA PHE A 125 25.40 -3.36 0.69
C PHE A 125 26.32 -3.73 1.86
N ALA A 126 25.77 -4.14 3.00
CA ALA A 126 26.53 -4.32 4.24
C ALA A 126 26.25 -5.65 4.97
N ALA A 127 25.46 -6.56 4.39
CA ALA A 127 25.21 -7.90 4.91
C ALA A 127 25.97 -8.97 4.11
#